data_AF-A0A178XXG1-F1
#
_entry.id   AF-A0A178XXG1-F1
#
_cell.length_a   1.000
_cell.length_b   1.000
_cell.length_c   1.000
_cell.angle_alpha   90.00
_cell.angle_beta   90.00
_cell.angle_gamma   90.00
#
_symmetry.space_group_name_H-M   'P 1'
#
loop_
_entity.id
_entity.type
_entity.pdbx_description
1 polymer ?
#
loop_
_entity_poly.entity_id
_entity_poly.type
_entity_poly.pdbx_seq_one_letter_code
_entity_poly.pdbx_strand_id
1 'polypeptide(L)' 'MNEYLREFSPANEYDVQRLPFAKRLEELSPGECIWPINSGGPYLFCAAKTTGKYCPHHKARLIQKRSVHLHE' A
#
# COMPACT_ATOMS: atom_id res chain seq x y z
N MET A 1 21.96 -1.91 -7.84
CA MET A 1 20.71 -2.63 -7.58
C MET A 1 20.32 -2.40 -6.14
N ASN A 2 19.44 -1.44 -5.81
CA ASN A 2 18.89 -1.27 -4.46
C ASN A 2 17.52 -0.59 -4.52
N GLU A 3 16.68 -1.01 -5.47
CA GLU A 3 15.32 -0.48 -5.66
C GLU A 3 14.26 -1.32 -4.92
N TYR A 4 14.68 -2.36 -4.19
CA TYR A 4 13.79 -3.36 -3.59
C TYR A 4 13.57 -3.20 -2.08
N LEU A 5 14.32 -2.34 -1.40
CA LEU A 5 13.96 -1.91 -0.04
C LEU A 5 12.94 -0.78 -0.15
N ARG A 6 11.75 -1.11 -0.67
CA ARG A 6 10.60 -0.22 -0.57
C ARG A 6 10.23 -0.18 0.91
N GLU A 7 10.84 0.74 1.66
CA GLU A 7 10.64 0.91 3.10
C GLU A 7 9.16 0.77 3.44
N PHE A 8 8.87 -0.30 4.16
CA PHE A 8 7.53 -0.68 4.53
C PHE A 8 6.97 0.40 5.43
N SER A 9 5.93 1.12 4.99
CA SER A 9 5.25 2.05 5.87
C SER A 9 4.49 1.24 6.93
N PRO A 10 4.70 1.49 8.23
CA PRO A 10 4.13 0.65 9.30
C PRO A 10 2.61 0.61 9.21
N ALA A 11 2.00 -0.58 9.25
CA ALA A 11 0.56 -0.71 9.08
C ALA A 11 -0.22 0.19 10.06
N ASN A 12 -1.28 0.85 9.59
CA ASN A 12 -2.17 1.66 10.42
C ASN A 12 -3.55 0.99 10.59
N GLU A 13 -4.45 1.63 11.32
CA GLU A 13 -5.80 1.08 11.57
C GLU A 13 -6.58 0.78 10.28
N TYR A 14 -6.48 1.67 9.27
CA TYR A 14 -7.11 1.44 7.98
C TYR A 14 -6.54 0.20 7.28
N ASP A 15 -5.22 -0.02 7.36
CA ASP A 15 -4.58 -1.22 6.81
C ASP A 15 -5.13 -2.50 7.49
N VAL A 16 -5.30 -2.47 8.82
CA VAL A 16 -5.87 -3.59 9.59
C VAL A 16 -7.31 -3.89 9.17
N GLN A 17 -8.14 -2.86 9.01
CA GLN A 17 -9.53 -2.99 8.56
C GLN A 17 -9.64 -3.56 7.13
N ARG A 18 -8.59 -3.40 6.32
CA ARG A 18 -8.53 -3.93 4.96
C ARG A 18 -8.08 -5.40 4.88
N LEU A 19 -7.50 -5.97 5.93
CA LEU A 19 -6.99 -7.36 5.93
C LEU A 19 -8.00 -8.40 5.42
N PRO A 20 -9.30 -8.37 5.80
CA PRO A 20 -10.27 -9.36 5.31
C PRO A 20 -10.56 -9.29 3.80
N PHE A 21 -10.25 -8.16 3.16
CA PHE A 21 -10.46 -7.92 1.74
C PHE A 21 -9.15 -7.94 0.95
N ALA A 22 -8.03 -8.14 1.64
CA ALA A 22 -6.73 -8.05 1.06
C ALA A 22 -6.45 -9.24 0.16
N LYS A 23 -5.63 -9.01 -0.85
CA LYS A 23 -5.31 -10.02 -1.86
C LYS A 23 -3.81 -10.13 -2.04
N ARG A 24 -3.32 -11.27 -2.52
CA ARG A 24 -1.96 -11.35 -3.05
C ARG A 24 -1.84 -10.57 -4.36
N LEU A 25 -0.62 -10.34 -4.80
CA LEU A 25 -0.36 -9.60 -6.03
C LEU A 25 -1.01 -10.28 -7.24
N GLU A 26 -0.93 -11.61 -7.32
CA GLU A 26 -1.50 -12.40 -8.42
C GLU A 26 -3.03 -12.43 -8.44
N GLU A 27 -3.69 -12.09 -7.33
CA GLU A 27 -5.15 -12.11 -7.18
C GLU A 27 -5.79 -10.73 -7.43
N LEU A 28 -4.98 -9.69 -7.60
CA LEU A 28 -5.47 -8.33 -7.84
C LEU A 28 -6.04 -8.16 -9.24
N SER A 29 -7.20 -7.52 -9.31
CA SER A 29 -7.83 -7.10 -10.56
C SER A 29 -7.36 -5.70 -10.98
N PRO A 30 -7.43 -5.37 -12.28
CA PRO A 30 -7.25 -3.99 -12.74
C PRO A 30 -8.18 -3.03 -11.99
N GLY A 31 -7.63 -1.92 -11.50
CA GLY A 31 -8.36 -0.94 -10.69
C GLY A 31 -8.42 -1.27 -9.21
N GLU A 32 -7.60 -2.18 -8.70
CA GLU A 32 -7.45 -2.44 -7.28
C GLU A 32 -6.16 -1.85 -6.70
N CYS A 33 -6.24 -1.37 -5.45
CA CYS A 33 -5.14 -0.70 -4.77
C CYS A 33 -3.98 -1.67 -4.48
N ILE A 34 -2.79 -1.33 -4.97
CA ILE A 34 -1.56 -2.13 -4.84
C ILE A 34 -0.69 -1.73 -3.63
N TRP A 35 -1.27 -1.04 -2.64
CA TRP A 35 -0.53 -0.68 -1.42
C TRP A 35 -0.38 -1.92 -0.52
N PRO A 36 0.84 -2.30 -0.09
CA PRO A 36 1.03 -3.43 0.80
C PRO A 36 0.60 -3.06 2.23
N ILE A 37 -0.15 -3.95 2.87
CA ILE A 37 -0.79 -3.66 4.17
C ILE A 37 -0.32 -4.56 5.34
N ASN A 38 0.52 -5.55 5.08
CA ASN A 38 1.14 -6.41 6.10
C ASN A 38 2.67 -6.48 5.97
N SER A 39 3.35 -6.54 7.11
CA SER A 39 4.79 -6.82 7.16
C SER A 39 5.05 -8.33 7.14
N GLY A 40 6.10 -8.75 6.42
CA GLY A 40 6.48 -10.16 6.31
C GLY A 40 5.72 -10.89 5.20
N GLY A 41 6.47 -11.64 4.39
CA GLY A 41 5.88 -12.38 3.26
C GLY A 41 4.98 -13.55 3.73
N PRO A 42 3.94 -13.92 2.95
CA PRO A 42 3.54 -13.32 1.67
C PRO A 42 2.85 -11.96 1.86
N TYR A 43 3.15 -11.01 0.96
CA TYR A 43 2.55 -9.68 0.99
C TYR A 43 1.09 -9.72 0.56
N LEU A 44 0.27 -9.02 1.34
CA LEU A 44 -1.13 -8.72 1.08
C LEU A 44 -1.26 -7.25 0.71
N PHE A 45 -2.13 -7.01 -0.27
CA PHE A 45 -2.39 -5.71 -0.85
C PHE A 45 -3.81 -5.25 -0.53
N CYS A 46 -3.97 -3.95 -0.36
CA CYS A 46 -5.21 -3.30 0.05
C CYS A 46 -6.46 -3.72 -0.75
N ALA A 47 -6.32 -3.95 -2.06
CA ALA A 47 -7.37 -4.38 -2.98
C ALA A 47 -8.63 -3.48 -3.03
N ALA A 48 -8.60 -2.30 -2.43
CA ALA A 48 -9.71 -1.35 -2.53
C ALA A 48 -9.82 -0.80 -3.96
N LYS A 49 -11.05 -0.64 -4.45
CA LYS A 49 -11.31 -0.10 -5.79
C LYS A 49 -10.70 1.30 -5.95
N THR A 50 -10.05 1.53 -7.08
CA THR A 50 -9.38 2.77 -7.43
C THR A 50 -9.28 2.94 -8.96
N THR A 51 -9.13 4.17 -9.42
CA THR A 51 -8.85 4.51 -10.82
C THR A 51 -7.36 4.62 -11.13
N GLY A 52 -6.48 4.34 -10.16
CA GLY A 52 -5.02 4.37 -10.32
C GLY A 52 -4.32 3.28 -9.52
N LYS A 53 -3.04 3.47 -9.17
CA LYS A 53 -2.28 2.47 -8.39
C LYS A 53 -2.77 2.33 -6.94
N TYR A 54 -3.24 3.42 -6.34
CA TYR A 54 -3.60 3.46 -4.92
C TYR A 54 -5.00 4.03 -4.71
N CYS A 55 -5.71 3.54 -3.71
CA CYS A 55 -6.97 4.14 -3.26
C CYS A 55 -6.73 5.55 -2.65
N PRO A 56 -7.77 6.38 -2.46
CA PRO A 56 -7.61 7.74 -1.93
C PRO A 56 -6.82 7.79 -0.61
N HIS A 57 -7.05 6.84 0.31
CA HIS A 57 -6.36 6.78 1.58
C HIS A 57 -4.85 6.52 1.41
N HIS A 58 -4.48 5.49 0.64
CA HIS A 58 -3.06 5.16 0.39
C HIS A 58 -2.36 6.18 -0.51
N LYS A 59 -3.10 6.88 -1.38
CA LYS A 59 -2.57 8.01 -2.15
C LYS A 59 -2.22 9.19 -1.23
N ALA A 60 -3.09 9.56 -0.30
CA ALA A 60 -2.83 10.60 0.69
C ALA A 60 -1.59 10.27 1.54
N ARG A 61 -1.50 9.02 1.99
CA ARG A 61 -0.34 8.52 2.76
C ARG A 61 0.97 8.59 1.98
N LEU A 62 0.96 8.25 0.69
CA LEU A 62 2.14 8.39 -0.16
C LEU A 62 2.61 9.85 -0.26
N ILE A 63 1.67 10.78 -0.40
CA ILE A 63 1.96 12.22 -0.49
C ILE A 63 2.60 12.70 0.82
N GLN A 64 2.03 12.33 1.97
CA GLN A 64 2.59 12.68 3.28
C GLN A 64 4.02 12.16 3.45
N LYS A 65 4.29 10.90 3.08
CA LYS A 65 5.66 10.34 3.14
C LYS A 65 6.64 11.12 2.26
N ARG A 66 6.23 11.58 1.08
CA ARG A 66 7.08 12.40 0.19
C ARG A 66 7.38 13.77 0.76
N SER A 67 6.41 14.41 1.42
CA SER A 67 6.62 15.72 2.05
C SER A 67 7.62 15.64 3.20
N VAL A 68 7.64 14.54 3.97
CA VAL A 68 8.62 14.34 5.04
C VAL A 68 10.04 14.22 4.48
N HIS A 69 10.23 13.44 3.41
CA HIS A 69 11.55 13.22 2.79
C HIS A 69 12.12 14.44 2.03
N LEU A 70 11.32 15.49 1.82
CA LEU A 70 11.74 16.75 1.19
C LEU A 70 12.23 17.79 2.20
N HIS A 71 12.05 17.53 3.50
CA HIS A 71 12.46 18.38 4.61
C HIS A 71 13.53 17.70 5.50
N GLU A 72 14.30 16.79 4.89
CA GLU A 72 15.47 16.11 5.45
C GLU A 72 16.67 16.35 4.51
#